data_AF-E3RLS0-F1
#
_entry.id   AF-E3RLS0-F1
#
_cell.length_a   1.000
_cell.length_b   1.000
_cell.length_c   1.000
_cell.angle_alpha   90.00
_cell.angle_beta   90.00
_cell.angle_gamma   90.00
#
_symmetry.space_group_name_H-M   'P 1'
#
loop_
_entity.id
_entity.type
_entity.pdbx_description
1 polymer ?
#
loop_
_entity_poly.entity_id
_entity_poly.type
_entity_poly.pdbx_seq_one_letter_code
_entity_poly.pdbx_strand_id
1 'polypeptide(L)'
;MAINTAPKAIALVFLCIAFYNFLELNVYILTLFRRRSGLYFWSFTVATWGIAFNSVGYALMHLAEIPQKNLYATLILIGWCTMITGQSVVLYSRLHIVMHNLKKLRAVLIMIIVNAIWLHIPVIVIVYGNNSANPKPFVEPYKIYERIQLSVFIAQELVISGLYVYETVKLLRLERTIGNMGTQSLLRHLIFVNFLVILLDFSILGLEFADLFEIQTSWKPLVYSVKLKLEFSILNRLVKLTRNARSHNASSYSHGERSGGVALGTYKGKGLQRSTVQGDPDQWQVHVTGGKSHVDALPSTVVKTTEFTVQSHSRHGSKTSLAESGEEILNHSPHDPEGQSESSELSDQRYGRFDSPHHNQQRHEPAWQ
;
A
#
# COMPACT_ATOMS: atom_id res chain seq x y z
N MET A 1 53.55 -8.84 5.46
CA MET A 1 52.28 -9.60 5.32
C MET A 1 51.07 -8.96 6.03
N ALA A 2 51.23 -7.85 6.78
CA ALA A 2 50.14 -7.24 7.57
C ALA A 2 49.39 -6.06 6.87
N ILE A 3 49.80 -5.64 5.68
CA ILE A 3 49.25 -4.42 5.04
C ILE A 3 47.93 -4.71 4.28
N ASN A 4 47.68 -5.96 3.88
CA ASN A 4 46.48 -6.37 3.11
C ASN A 4 45.36 -7.00 3.98
N THR A 5 45.49 -7.01 5.31
CA THR A 5 44.48 -7.57 6.24
C THR A 5 43.55 -6.51 6.82
N ALA A 6 44.01 -5.27 6.95
CA ALA A 6 43.21 -4.17 7.49
C ALA A 6 41.89 -3.92 6.72
N PRO A 7 41.88 -3.78 5.37
CA PRO A 7 40.63 -3.54 4.64
C PRO A 7 39.65 -4.72 4.74
N LYS A 8 40.15 -5.96 4.68
CA LYS A 8 39.36 -7.18 4.92
C LYS A 8 38.77 -7.26 6.31
N ALA A 9 39.53 -6.87 7.34
CA ALA A 9 39.04 -6.86 8.72
C ALA A 9 37.93 -5.81 8.90
N ILE A 10 38.09 -4.61 8.34
CA ILE A 10 37.06 -3.57 8.35
C ILE A 10 35.80 -4.06 7.61
N ALA A 11 35.98 -4.68 6.44
CA ALA A 11 34.91 -5.27 5.66
C ALA A 11 34.14 -6.33 6.47
N LEU A 12 34.84 -7.19 7.23
CA LEU A 12 34.21 -8.20 8.08
C LEU A 12 33.43 -7.56 9.24
N VAL A 13 33.96 -6.52 9.88
CA VAL A 13 33.26 -5.79 10.94
C VAL A 13 31.95 -5.19 10.43
N PHE A 14 31.96 -4.59 9.24
CA PHE A 14 30.73 -4.07 8.62
C PHE A 14 29.71 -5.17 8.29
N LEU A 15 30.16 -6.35 7.84
CA LEU A 15 29.28 -7.49 7.62
C LEU A 15 28.66 -8.00 8.93
N CYS A 16 29.43 -8.07 10.02
CA CYS A 16 28.91 -8.42 11.34
C CYS A 16 27.83 -7.43 11.81
N ILE A 17 28.05 -6.12 11.61
CA ILE A 17 27.06 -5.09 11.93
C ILE A 17 25.81 -5.23 11.05
N ALA A 18 25.97 -5.49 9.75
CA ALA A 18 24.84 -5.74 8.85
C ALA A 18 24.02 -6.97 9.29
N PHE A 19 24.68 -8.03 9.74
CA PHE A 19 24.02 -9.24 10.24
C PHE A 19 23.33 -9.00 11.59
N TYR A 20 23.92 -8.21 12.49
CA TYR A 20 23.26 -7.75 13.71
C TYR A 20 21.98 -6.96 13.38
N ASN A 21 22.05 -6.00 12.44
CA ASN A 21 20.89 -5.24 11.98
C ASN A 21 19.84 -6.15 11.35
N PHE A 22 20.23 -7.20 10.62
CA PHE A 22 19.31 -8.21 10.10
C PHE A 22 18.52 -8.89 11.22
N LEU A 23 19.16 -9.32 12.31
CA LEU A 23 18.47 -9.94 13.44
C LEU A 23 17.47 -8.97 14.09
N GLU A 24 17.89 -7.73 14.31
CA GLU A 24 17.03 -6.67 14.84
C GLU A 24 15.82 -6.39 13.93
N LEU A 25 16.04 -6.31 12.62
CA LEU A 25 14.98 -6.15 11.61
C LEU A 25 13.99 -7.32 11.62
N ASN A 26 14.45 -8.56 11.82
CA ASN A 26 13.54 -9.70 11.97
C ASN A 26 12.67 -9.58 13.22
N VAL A 27 13.23 -9.12 14.34
CA VAL A 27 12.44 -8.84 15.56
C VAL A 27 11.39 -7.76 15.28
N TYR A 28 11.75 -6.70 14.54
CA TYR A 28 10.79 -5.67 14.12
C TYR A 28 9.67 -6.22 13.22
N ILE A 29 10.01 -7.09 12.27
CA ILE A 29 9.03 -7.75 11.39
C ILE A 29 8.04 -8.58 12.22
N LEU A 30 8.55 -9.38 13.17
CA LEU A 30 7.73 -10.28 13.98
C LEU A 30 6.84 -9.54 14.98
N THR A 31 7.31 -8.43 15.55
CA THR A 31 6.57 -7.66 16.56
C THR A 31 5.54 -6.70 15.96
N LEU A 32 5.79 -6.12 14.78
CA LEU A 32 4.89 -5.10 14.21
C LEU A 32 3.75 -5.70 13.36
N PHE A 33 3.99 -6.79 12.62
CA PHE A 33 3.01 -7.30 11.66
C PHE A 33 2.11 -8.38 12.25
N ARG A 34 1.01 -7.94 12.88
CA ARG A 34 -0.06 -8.85 13.37
C ARG A 34 -0.85 -9.53 12.23
N ARG A 35 -0.77 -9.00 11.00
CA ARG A 35 -1.38 -9.59 9.78
C ARG A 35 -0.33 -9.61 8.66
N ARG A 36 0.10 -10.80 8.24
CA ARG A 36 1.27 -11.06 7.37
C ARG A 36 0.98 -11.06 5.85
N SER A 37 -0.03 -10.32 5.39
CA SER A 37 -0.52 -10.44 4.00
C SER A 37 -0.27 -9.22 3.11
N GLY A 38 0.35 -8.16 3.62
CA GLY A 38 0.57 -6.93 2.84
C GLY A 38 1.81 -6.97 1.95
N LEU A 39 1.79 -6.25 0.83
CA LEU A 39 2.95 -6.08 -0.05
C LEU A 39 4.17 -5.52 0.71
N TYR A 40 3.93 -4.58 1.64
CA TYR A 40 4.97 -4.05 2.52
C TYR A 40 5.65 -5.17 3.33
N PHE A 41 4.88 -6.07 3.92
CA PHE A 41 5.41 -7.15 4.76
C PHE A 41 6.32 -8.09 3.95
N TRP A 42 5.85 -8.52 2.77
CA TRP A 42 6.61 -9.42 1.91
C TRP A 42 7.87 -8.74 1.36
N SER A 43 7.76 -7.52 0.85
CA SER A 43 8.92 -6.79 0.32
C SER A 43 9.96 -6.47 1.40
N PHE A 44 9.53 -6.07 2.60
CA PHE A 44 10.41 -5.80 3.73
C PHE A 44 11.10 -7.08 4.22
N THR A 45 10.39 -8.20 4.28
CA THR A 45 10.96 -9.51 4.64
C THR A 45 11.97 -9.97 3.59
N VAL A 46 11.62 -9.92 2.31
CA VAL A 46 12.51 -10.31 1.20
C VAL A 46 13.77 -9.44 1.18
N ALA A 47 13.65 -8.12 1.37
CA ALA A 47 14.80 -7.22 1.45
C ALA A 47 15.71 -7.56 2.64
N THR A 48 15.11 -7.83 3.81
CA THR A 48 15.83 -8.21 5.03
C THR A 48 16.60 -9.52 4.83
N TRP A 49 15.96 -10.55 4.27
CA TRP A 49 16.62 -11.81 3.96
C TRP A 49 17.68 -11.69 2.86
N GLY A 50 17.50 -10.77 1.91
CA GLY A 50 18.50 -10.43 0.91
C GLY A 50 19.80 -9.91 1.53
N ILE A 51 19.70 -9.07 2.57
CA ILE A 51 20.86 -8.59 3.34
C ILE A 51 21.60 -9.77 3.98
N ALA A 52 20.88 -10.73 4.58
CA ALA A 52 21.51 -11.90 5.19
C ALA A 52 22.25 -12.75 4.15
N PHE A 53 21.61 -13.10 3.02
CA PHE A 53 22.25 -13.89 1.97
C PHE A 53 23.47 -13.17 1.37
N ASN A 54 23.36 -11.86 1.13
CA ASN A 54 24.47 -11.08 0.61
C ASN A 54 25.63 -10.99 1.62
N SER A 55 25.31 -10.75 2.90
CA SER A 55 26.32 -10.62 3.96
C SER A 55 27.03 -11.94 4.22
N VAL A 56 26.30 -13.06 4.26
CA VAL A 56 26.87 -14.41 4.41
C VAL A 56 27.71 -14.77 3.19
N GLY A 57 27.24 -14.46 1.97
CA GLY A 57 27.99 -14.71 0.75
C GLY A 57 29.34 -13.98 0.72
N TYR A 58 29.37 -12.69 1.08
CA TYR A 58 30.62 -11.95 1.19
C TYR A 58 31.47 -12.39 2.39
N ALA A 59 30.88 -12.76 3.51
CA ALA A 59 31.63 -13.31 4.65
C ALA A 59 32.34 -14.61 4.26
N LEU A 60 31.64 -15.52 3.55
CA LEU A 60 32.23 -16.75 3.02
C LEU A 60 33.34 -16.46 2.00
N MET A 61 33.16 -15.46 1.12
CA MET A 61 34.20 -15.06 0.18
C MET A 61 35.48 -14.55 0.87
N HIS A 62 35.36 -13.87 2.02
CA HIS A 62 36.51 -13.33 2.76
C HIS A 62 37.13 -14.35 3.73
N LEU A 63 36.33 -15.24 4.33
CA LEU A 63 36.76 -16.18 5.37
C LEU A 63 37.14 -17.56 4.83
N ALA A 64 36.53 -17.98 3.72
CA ALA A 64 36.57 -19.37 3.31
C ALA A 64 37.42 -19.54 2.04
N GLU A 65 38.56 -20.23 2.17
CA GLU A 65 39.32 -20.78 1.04
C GLU A 65 38.59 -21.98 0.39
N ILE A 66 37.26 -21.90 0.26
CA ILE A 66 36.44 -22.98 -0.29
C ILE A 66 36.72 -23.07 -1.80
N PRO A 67 37.08 -24.24 -2.33
CA PRO A 67 37.42 -24.41 -3.75
C PRO A 67 36.23 -24.16 -4.70
N GLN A 68 34.99 -24.29 -4.21
CA GLN A 68 33.78 -24.09 -4.99
C GLN A 68 33.34 -22.62 -5.04
N LYS A 69 33.93 -21.85 -5.97
CA LYS A 69 33.64 -20.42 -6.16
C LYS A 69 32.18 -20.08 -6.45
N ASN A 70 31.46 -21.02 -7.07
CA ASN A 70 30.06 -20.83 -7.44
C ASN A 70 29.13 -20.76 -6.22
N LEU A 71 29.48 -21.38 -5.08
CA LEU A 71 28.59 -21.45 -3.92
C LEU A 71 28.40 -20.09 -3.24
N TYR A 72 29.49 -19.35 -2.98
CA TYR A 72 29.34 -18.00 -2.42
C TYR A 72 28.82 -17.01 -3.46
N ALA A 73 29.14 -17.19 -4.75
CA ALA A 73 28.65 -16.34 -5.82
C ALA A 73 27.12 -16.39 -5.97
N THR A 74 26.52 -17.58 -5.86
CA THR A 74 25.05 -17.73 -5.89
C THR A 74 24.39 -17.00 -4.72
N LEU A 75 24.95 -17.12 -3.50
CA LEU A 75 24.45 -16.44 -2.31
C LEU A 75 24.55 -14.92 -2.44
N ILE A 76 25.68 -14.40 -2.94
CA ILE A 76 25.86 -12.97 -3.20
C ILE A 76 24.82 -12.48 -4.21
N LEU A 77 24.63 -13.19 -5.33
CA LEU A 77 23.69 -12.82 -6.39
C LEU A 77 22.23 -12.85 -5.93
N ILE A 78 21.81 -13.92 -5.25
CA ILE A 78 20.45 -14.03 -4.71
C ILE A 78 20.22 -12.91 -3.70
N GLY A 79 21.18 -12.69 -2.80
CA GLY A 79 21.14 -11.62 -1.81
C GLY A 79 21.04 -10.25 -2.46
N TRP A 80 21.85 -9.97 -3.48
CA TRP A 80 21.84 -8.71 -4.22
C TRP A 80 20.50 -8.44 -4.91
N CYS A 81 19.99 -9.42 -5.66
CA CYS A 81 18.75 -9.28 -6.42
C CYS A 81 17.55 -9.04 -5.48
N THR A 82 17.45 -9.83 -4.41
CA THR A 82 16.36 -9.74 -3.44
C THR A 82 16.46 -8.49 -2.56
N MET A 83 17.67 -8.08 -2.16
CA MET A 83 17.91 -6.87 -1.37
C MET A 83 17.49 -5.61 -2.11
N ILE A 84 17.99 -5.39 -3.33
CA ILE A 84 17.73 -4.16 -4.09
C ILE A 84 16.29 -4.08 -4.56
N THR A 85 15.78 -5.18 -5.12
CA THR A 85 14.39 -5.22 -5.61
C THR A 85 13.42 -5.11 -4.44
N GLY A 86 13.69 -5.82 -3.35
CA GLY A 86 12.91 -5.73 -2.12
C GLY A 86 12.87 -4.29 -1.60
N GLN A 87 14.02 -3.62 -1.51
CA GLN A 87 14.12 -2.24 -1.06
C GLN A 87 13.30 -1.27 -1.93
N SER A 88 13.41 -1.37 -3.25
CA SER A 88 12.63 -0.56 -4.18
C SER A 88 11.13 -0.77 -4.01
N VAL A 89 10.69 -2.02 -3.77
CA VAL A 89 9.29 -2.34 -3.52
C VAL A 89 8.81 -1.86 -2.13
N VAL A 90 9.68 -1.85 -1.11
CA VAL A 90 9.38 -1.26 0.20
C VAL A 90 9.10 0.24 0.03
N LEU A 91 9.98 0.96 -0.67
CA LEU A 91 9.81 2.39 -0.97
C LEU A 91 8.50 2.63 -1.74
N TYR A 92 8.23 1.82 -2.76
CA TYR A 92 6.96 1.85 -3.51
C TYR A 92 5.74 1.61 -2.62
N SER A 93 5.80 0.62 -1.73
CA SER A 93 4.69 0.30 -0.83
C SER A 93 4.40 1.45 0.13
N ARG A 94 5.40 2.23 0.53
CA ARG A 94 5.16 3.47 1.28
C ARG A 94 4.58 4.57 0.42
N LEU A 95 5.11 4.75 -0.78
CA LEU A 95 4.63 5.75 -1.72
C LEU A 95 3.14 5.52 -2.03
N HIS A 96 2.71 4.27 -2.15
CA HIS A 96 1.31 3.88 -2.31
C HIS A 96 0.41 4.41 -1.18
N ILE A 97 0.90 4.51 0.06
CA ILE A 97 0.10 4.97 1.20
C ILE A 97 -0.08 6.50 1.16
N VAL A 98 0.92 7.23 0.68
CA VAL A 98 0.93 8.70 0.68
C VAL A 98 0.34 9.28 -0.61
N MET A 99 0.53 8.60 -1.74
CA MET A 99 0.13 9.08 -3.06
C MET A 99 -1.26 8.58 -3.46
N HIS A 100 -2.18 9.50 -3.75
CA HIS A 100 -3.54 9.16 -4.22
C HIS A 100 -3.60 8.83 -5.73
N ASN A 101 -2.65 9.29 -6.53
CA ASN A 101 -2.71 9.12 -7.99
C ASN A 101 -2.18 7.74 -8.44
N LEU A 102 -3.11 6.82 -8.71
CA LEU A 102 -2.81 5.45 -9.13
C LEU A 102 -2.03 5.34 -10.45
N LYS A 103 -2.15 6.31 -11.37
CA LYS A 103 -1.43 6.27 -12.66
C LYS A 103 0.08 6.44 -12.46
N LYS A 104 0.47 7.44 -11.66
CA LYS A 104 1.88 7.67 -11.30
C LYS A 104 2.46 6.50 -10.54
N LEU A 105 1.68 5.96 -9.61
CA LEU A 105 2.09 4.81 -8.82
C LEU A 105 2.33 3.57 -9.70
N ARG A 106 1.41 3.26 -10.62
CA ARG A 106 1.62 2.18 -11.60
C ARG A 106 2.86 2.40 -12.47
N ALA A 107 3.12 3.62 -12.91
CA ALA A 107 4.33 3.94 -13.67
C ALA A 107 5.61 3.66 -12.86
N VAL A 108 5.63 4.02 -11.57
CA VAL A 108 6.74 3.70 -10.66
C VAL A 108 6.93 2.20 -10.50
N LEU A 109 5.84 1.43 -10.34
CA LEU A 109 5.93 -0.03 -10.25
C LEU A 109 6.51 -0.65 -11.53
N ILE A 110 6.05 -0.17 -12.69
CA ILE A 110 6.56 -0.62 -14.00
C ILE A 110 8.06 -0.32 -14.12
N MET A 111 8.49 0.89 -13.72
CA MET A 111 9.91 1.26 -13.70
C MET A 111 10.73 0.28 -12.83
N ILE A 112 10.26 -0.06 -11.62
CA ILE A 112 10.95 -1.01 -10.73
C ILE A 112 11.08 -2.39 -11.38
N ILE A 113 10.01 -2.91 -11.97
CA ILE A 113 9.99 -4.25 -12.58
C ILE A 113 10.92 -4.28 -13.81
N VAL A 114 10.83 -3.28 -14.69
CA VAL A 114 11.66 -3.20 -15.91
C VAL A 114 13.13 -3.11 -15.56
N ASN A 115 13.50 -2.23 -14.62
CA ASN A 115 14.89 -2.09 -14.18
C ASN A 115 15.40 -3.36 -13.48
N ALA A 116 14.57 -4.02 -12.67
CA ALA A 116 14.95 -5.28 -12.05
C ALA A 116 15.27 -6.36 -13.08
N ILE A 117 14.40 -6.58 -14.08
CA ILE A 117 14.61 -7.61 -15.10
C ILE A 117 15.82 -7.26 -15.97
N TRP A 118 15.86 -6.04 -16.49
CA TRP A 118 16.88 -5.63 -17.45
C TRP A 118 18.28 -5.57 -16.83
N LEU A 119 18.39 -5.19 -15.55
CA LEU A 119 19.68 -5.07 -14.88
C LEU A 119 20.15 -6.36 -14.18
N HIS A 120 19.24 -7.16 -13.62
CA HIS A 120 19.63 -8.39 -12.90
C HIS A 120 20.09 -9.51 -13.83
N ILE A 121 19.50 -9.64 -15.03
CA ILE A 121 19.88 -10.72 -15.96
C ILE A 121 21.37 -10.63 -16.36
N PRO A 122 21.89 -9.49 -16.85
CA PRO A 122 23.28 -9.42 -17.29
C PRO A 122 24.29 -9.55 -16.15
N VAL A 123 24.00 -9.03 -14.95
CA VAL A 123 24.92 -9.18 -13.81
C VAL A 123 25.08 -10.63 -13.38
N ILE A 124 24.00 -11.43 -13.43
CA ILE A 124 24.06 -12.86 -13.14
C ILE A 124 25.02 -13.54 -14.12
N VAL A 125 24.87 -13.27 -15.43
CA VAL A 125 25.74 -13.84 -16.47
C VAL A 125 27.19 -13.44 -16.28
N ILE A 126 27.47 -12.15 -16.03
CA ILE A 126 28.84 -11.63 -15.86
C ILE A 126 29.50 -12.22 -14.61
N VAL A 127 28.79 -12.33 -13.49
CA VAL A 127 29.34 -12.87 -12.24
C VAL A 127 29.66 -14.37 -12.37
N TYR A 128 28.81 -15.16 -13.03
CA TYR A 128 29.16 -16.56 -13.31
C TYR A 128 30.29 -16.68 -14.33
N GLY A 129 30.34 -15.82 -15.34
CA GLY A 129 31.46 -15.74 -16.29
C GLY A 129 32.80 -15.47 -15.59
N ASN A 130 32.81 -14.54 -14.63
CA ASN A 130 33.98 -14.22 -13.81
C ASN A 130 34.41 -15.35 -12.85
N ASN A 131 33.50 -16.25 -12.47
CA ASN A 131 33.81 -17.42 -11.64
C ASN A 131 34.16 -18.68 -12.45
N SER A 132 34.08 -18.62 -13.78
CA SER A 132 34.41 -19.74 -14.68
C SER A 132 35.93 -19.96 -14.81
N ALA A 133 36.32 -21.02 -15.55
CA ALA A 133 37.73 -21.34 -15.81
C ALA A 133 38.49 -20.24 -16.56
N ASN A 134 37.79 -19.34 -17.26
CA ASN A 134 38.37 -18.23 -18.04
C ASN A 134 37.81 -16.87 -17.57
N PRO A 135 38.30 -16.30 -16.46
CA PRO A 135 37.75 -15.07 -15.88
C PRO A 135 38.16 -13.79 -16.63
N LYS A 136 39.31 -13.80 -17.32
CA LYS A 136 39.94 -12.58 -17.91
C LYS A 136 38.99 -11.72 -18.77
N PRO A 137 38.12 -12.27 -19.63
CA PRO A 137 37.21 -11.47 -20.45
C PRO A 137 36.08 -10.80 -19.67
N PHE A 138 35.77 -11.28 -18.45
CA PHE A 138 34.60 -10.85 -17.68
C PHE A 138 34.93 -9.86 -16.56
N VAL A 139 36.21 -9.71 -16.18
CA VAL A 139 36.63 -8.80 -15.08
C VAL A 139 36.37 -7.33 -15.41
N GLU A 140 36.72 -6.89 -16.61
CA GLU A 140 36.55 -5.49 -17.02
C GLU A 140 35.08 -5.13 -17.27
N PRO A 141 34.29 -5.94 -18.00
CA PRO A 141 32.85 -5.74 -18.11
C PRO A 141 32.13 -5.75 -16.76
N TYR A 142 32.55 -6.59 -15.80
CA TYR A 142 31.98 -6.62 -14.46
C TYR A 142 32.09 -5.27 -13.76
N LYS A 143 33.28 -4.67 -13.72
CA LYS A 143 33.49 -3.37 -13.06
C LYS A 143 32.67 -2.25 -13.69
N ILE A 144 32.60 -2.21 -15.02
CA ILE A 144 31.84 -1.17 -15.73
C ILE A 144 30.34 -1.37 -15.50
N TYR A 145 29.87 -2.62 -15.64
CA TYR A 145 28.46 -2.94 -15.50
C TYR A 145 27.96 -2.75 -14.06
N GLU A 146 28.77 -3.12 -13.05
CA GLU A 146 28.43 -2.91 -11.63
C GLU A 146 28.14 -1.44 -11.33
N ARG A 147 28.98 -0.52 -11.82
CA ARG A 147 28.78 0.94 -11.67
C ARG A 147 27.52 1.44 -12.36
N ILE A 148 27.26 0.97 -13.59
CA ILE A 148 26.06 1.35 -14.36
C ILE A 148 24.81 0.87 -13.64
N GLN A 149 24.76 -0.41 -13.29
CA GLN A 149 23.63 -1.03 -12.58
C GLN A 149 23.35 -0.30 -11.27
N LEU A 150 24.38 -0.07 -10.46
CA LEU A 150 24.26 0.63 -9.18
C LEU A 150 23.73 2.05 -9.38
N SER A 151 24.25 2.78 -10.36
CA SER A 151 23.82 4.15 -10.67
C SER A 151 22.34 4.20 -11.07
N VAL A 152 21.88 3.25 -11.90
CA VAL A 152 20.46 3.19 -12.30
C VAL A 152 19.55 2.84 -11.12
N PHE A 153 19.94 1.89 -10.26
CA PHE A 153 19.16 1.56 -9.07
C PHE A 153 19.09 2.73 -8.08
N ILE A 154 20.20 3.43 -7.85
CA ILE A 154 20.21 4.63 -7.01
C ILE A 154 19.37 5.74 -7.62
N ALA A 155 19.44 5.97 -8.93
CA ALA A 155 18.58 6.93 -9.60
C ALA A 155 17.09 6.57 -9.43
N GLN A 156 16.74 5.28 -9.55
CA GLN A 156 15.40 4.79 -9.26
C GLN A 156 14.97 5.06 -7.81
N GLU A 157 15.82 4.78 -6.82
CA GLU A 157 15.53 5.06 -5.42
C GLU A 157 15.34 6.56 -5.16
N LEU A 158 16.17 7.42 -5.76
CA LEU A 158 16.05 8.88 -5.69
C LEU A 158 14.74 9.38 -6.30
N VAL A 159 14.30 8.81 -7.43
CA VAL A 159 13.00 9.14 -8.04
C VAL A 159 11.85 8.79 -7.10
N ILE A 160 11.85 7.58 -6.52
CA ILE A 160 10.78 7.14 -5.61
C ILE A 160 10.79 7.99 -4.33
N SER A 161 11.96 8.23 -3.77
CA SER A 161 12.19 9.04 -2.58
C SER A 161 11.78 10.51 -2.79
N GLY A 162 12.12 11.09 -3.95
CA GLY A 162 11.72 12.45 -4.33
C GLY A 162 10.20 12.59 -4.49
N LEU A 163 9.54 11.62 -5.14
CA LEU A 163 8.08 11.57 -5.23
C LEU A 163 7.43 11.48 -3.85
N TYR A 164 8.00 10.68 -2.95
CA TYR A 164 7.52 10.56 -1.57
C TYR A 164 7.61 11.89 -0.81
N VAL A 165 8.76 12.59 -0.88
CA VAL A 165 8.92 13.91 -0.23
C VAL A 165 7.96 14.92 -0.81
N TYR A 166 7.81 14.95 -2.13
CA TYR A 166 6.90 15.89 -2.80
C TYR A 166 5.45 15.75 -2.30
N GLU A 167 4.92 14.52 -2.25
CA GLU A 167 3.56 14.29 -1.74
C GLU A 167 3.47 14.54 -0.22
N THR A 168 4.50 14.18 0.55
CA THR A 168 4.54 14.44 2.01
C THR A 168 4.53 15.95 2.32
N VAL A 169 5.28 16.76 1.58
CA VAL A 169 5.28 18.22 1.72
C VAL A 169 3.93 18.82 1.35
N LYS A 170 3.27 18.28 0.32
CA LYS A 170 1.92 18.70 -0.08
C LYS A 170 0.91 18.43 1.04
N LEU A 171 0.96 17.27 1.69
CA LEU A 171 0.12 16.94 2.85
C LEU A 171 0.41 17.88 4.02
N LEU A 172 1.68 18.17 4.30
CA LEU A 172 2.08 19.10 5.37
C LEU A 172 1.55 20.52 5.14
N ARG A 173 1.55 21.02 3.91
CA ARG A 173 0.98 22.34 3.57
C ARG A 173 -0.53 22.38 3.81
N LEU A 174 -1.24 21.31 3.47
CA LEU A 174 -2.68 21.20 3.72
C LEU A 174 -2.98 21.20 5.22
N GLU A 175 -2.25 20.42 6.01
CA GLU A 175 -2.44 20.38 7.47
C GLU A 175 -2.06 21.68 8.18
N ARG A 176 -1.05 22.39 7.68
CA ARG A 176 -0.69 23.72 8.20
C ARG A 176 -1.86 24.70 8.06
N THR A 177 -2.63 24.59 6.97
CA THR A 177 -3.82 25.42 6.74
C THR A 177 -4.93 25.11 7.75
N ILE A 178 -4.99 23.87 8.24
CA ILE A 178 -6.01 23.38 9.19
C ILE A 178 -5.59 23.64 10.66
N GLY A 179 -4.33 24.03 10.92
CA GLY A 179 -3.86 24.41 12.27
C GLY A 179 -3.48 23.23 13.18
N ASN A 180 -3.29 22.02 12.65
CA ASN A 180 -2.99 20.85 13.48
C ASN A 180 -1.49 20.76 13.86
N MET A 181 -1.10 21.38 14.98
CA MET A 181 0.31 21.48 15.40
C MET A 181 0.98 20.13 15.72
N GLY A 182 0.23 19.13 16.22
CA GLY A 182 0.79 17.83 16.57
C GLY A 182 1.23 17.01 15.36
N THR A 183 0.45 17.07 14.29
CA THR A 183 0.68 16.32 13.04
C THR A 183 1.84 16.90 12.23
N GLN A 184 2.06 18.23 12.32
CA GLN A 184 3.20 18.92 11.70
C GLN A 184 4.56 18.42 12.21
N SER A 185 4.70 18.19 13.52
CA SER A 185 5.96 17.70 14.09
C SER A 185 6.31 16.30 13.57
N LEU A 186 5.29 15.45 13.46
CA LEU A 186 5.42 14.09 12.92
C LEU A 186 5.79 14.10 11.43
N LEU A 187 5.10 14.90 10.61
CA LEU A 187 5.41 15.04 9.18
C LEU A 187 6.80 15.64 8.93
N ARG A 188 7.25 16.60 9.74
CA ARG A 188 8.63 17.13 9.67
C ARG A 188 9.67 16.04 9.94
N HIS A 189 9.41 15.16 10.90
CA HIS A 189 10.28 14.02 11.16
C HIS A 189 10.30 13.02 9.99
N LEU A 190 9.15 12.77 9.34
CA LEU A 190 9.09 11.92 8.13
C LEU A 190 9.99 12.47 7.01
N ILE A 191 9.96 13.78 6.78
CA ILE A 191 10.82 14.45 5.79
C ILE A 191 12.30 14.30 6.18
N PHE A 192 12.65 14.49 7.46
CA PHE A 192 14.02 14.34 7.93
C PHE A 192 14.57 12.91 7.72
N VAL A 193 13.80 11.89 8.06
CA VAL A 193 14.23 10.50 7.87
C VAL A 193 14.38 10.18 6.38
N ASN A 194 13.48 10.67 5.52
CA ASN A 194 13.61 10.47 4.08
C ASN A 194 14.85 11.18 3.51
N PHE A 195 15.20 12.36 4.01
CA PHE A 195 16.45 13.02 3.64
C PHE A 195 17.67 12.17 4.01
N LEU A 196 17.64 11.50 5.17
CA LEU A 196 18.71 10.59 5.57
C LEU A 196 18.82 9.38 4.65
N VAL A 197 17.71 8.86 4.11
CA VAL A 197 17.73 7.80 3.08
C VAL A 197 18.44 8.28 1.82
N ILE A 198 18.16 9.50 1.35
CA ILE A 198 18.83 10.09 0.18
C ILE A 198 20.33 10.25 0.43
N LEU A 199 20.74 10.68 1.62
CA LEU A 199 22.17 10.78 1.97
C LEU A 199 22.86 9.40 1.95
N LEU A 200 22.17 8.36 2.42
CA LEU A 200 22.68 6.99 2.35
C LEU A 200 22.82 6.51 0.90
N ASP A 201 21.93 6.90 -0.01
CA ASP A 201 22.05 6.60 -1.45
C ASP A 201 23.35 7.18 -2.03
N PHE A 202 23.63 8.47 -1.74
CA PHE A 202 24.86 9.11 -2.17
C PHE A 202 26.11 8.49 -1.56
N SER A 203 26.03 7.99 -0.33
CA SER A 203 27.17 7.30 0.30
C SER A 203 27.56 6.01 -0.44
N ILE A 204 26.57 5.25 -0.93
CA ILE A 204 26.83 4.04 -1.73
C ILE A 204 27.45 4.44 -3.07
N LEU A 205 26.89 5.46 -3.72
CA LEU A 205 27.38 5.95 -5.00
C LEU A 205 28.84 6.43 -4.90
N GLY A 206 29.15 7.26 -3.90
CA GLY A 206 30.49 7.81 -3.70
C GLY A 206 31.53 6.73 -3.43
N LEU A 207 31.18 5.68 -2.67
CA LEU A 207 32.09 4.58 -2.38
C LEU A 207 32.35 3.69 -3.61
N GLU A 208 31.34 3.48 -4.45
CA GLU A 208 31.51 2.74 -5.71
C GLU A 208 32.48 3.47 -6.66
N PHE A 209 32.36 4.80 -6.77
CA PHE A 209 33.27 5.59 -7.60
C PHE A 209 34.68 5.73 -7.01
N ALA A 210 34.86 5.43 -5.72
CA ALA A 210 36.18 5.37 -5.08
C ALA A 210 36.95 4.07 -5.40
N ASP A 211 36.34 3.10 -6.10
CA ASP A 211 36.95 1.83 -6.51
C ASP A 211 37.49 0.96 -5.36
N LEU A 212 36.98 1.18 -4.14
CA LEU A 212 37.38 0.43 -2.95
C LEU A 212 36.58 -0.87 -2.82
N PHE A 213 36.87 -1.85 -3.68
CA PHE A 213 36.10 -3.10 -3.79
C PHE A 213 35.88 -3.82 -2.44
N GLU A 214 36.91 -3.99 -1.61
CA GLU A 214 36.76 -4.70 -0.33
C GLU A 214 35.81 -3.99 0.63
N ILE A 215 35.85 -2.65 0.66
CA ILE A 215 35.01 -1.85 1.56
C ILE A 215 33.60 -1.73 0.96
N GLN A 216 33.47 -1.58 -0.36
CA GLN A 216 32.18 -1.40 -1.02
C GLN A 216 31.28 -2.64 -0.88
N THR A 217 31.84 -3.85 -0.93
CA THR A 217 31.07 -5.10 -0.81
C THR A 217 30.40 -5.24 0.56
N SER A 218 31.02 -4.73 1.62
CA SER A 218 30.46 -4.77 2.98
C SER A 218 29.64 -3.53 3.35
N TRP A 219 29.97 -2.38 2.76
CA TRP A 219 29.21 -1.14 2.95
C TRP A 219 27.79 -1.23 2.37
N LYS A 220 27.63 -1.84 1.19
CA LYS A 220 26.33 -2.06 0.54
C LYS A 220 25.28 -2.69 1.48
N PRO A 221 25.45 -3.92 1.99
CA PRO A 221 24.46 -4.56 2.87
C PRO A 221 24.25 -3.79 4.18
N LEU A 222 25.29 -3.15 4.74
CA LEU A 222 25.16 -2.31 5.93
C LEU A 222 24.22 -1.12 5.66
N VAL A 223 24.45 -0.37 4.58
CA VAL A 223 23.59 0.77 4.25
C VAL A 223 22.16 0.33 3.95
N TYR A 224 21.96 -0.75 3.19
CA TYR A 224 20.61 -1.29 2.95
C TYR A 224 19.90 -1.72 4.24
N SER A 225 20.63 -2.28 5.22
CA SER A 225 20.07 -2.58 6.55
C SER A 225 19.64 -1.34 7.30
N VAL A 226 20.44 -0.27 7.28
CA VAL A 226 20.10 1.01 7.90
C VAL A 226 18.90 1.63 7.19
N LYS A 227 18.85 1.59 5.85
CA LYS A 227 17.70 2.04 5.06
C LYS A 227 16.42 1.36 5.58
N LEU A 228 16.38 0.03 5.68
CA LEU A 228 15.20 -0.67 6.20
C LEU A 228 14.79 -0.25 7.63
N LYS A 229 15.75 0.06 8.51
CA LYS A 229 15.42 0.58 9.85
C LYS A 229 14.73 1.94 9.78
N LEU A 230 15.18 2.81 8.88
CA LEU A 230 14.56 4.11 8.61
C LEU A 230 13.16 3.93 7.99
N GLU A 231 13.02 2.99 7.05
CA GLU A 231 11.74 2.61 6.45
C GLU A 231 10.71 2.22 7.51
N PHE A 232 11.13 1.37 8.45
CA PHE A 232 10.31 0.93 9.57
C PHE A 232 9.90 2.09 10.50
N SER A 233 10.84 2.96 10.84
CA SER A 233 10.57 4.16 11.66
C SER A 233 9.52 5.07 11.01
N ILE A 234 9.63 5.27 9.69
CA ILE A 234 8.66 6.05 8.90
C ILE A 234 7.28 5.39 8.93
N LEU A 235 7.19 4.08 8.67
CA LEU A 235 5.92 3.36 8.65
C LEU A 235 5.18 3.47 9.99
N ASN A 236 5.86 3.21 11.11
CA ASN A 236 5.24 3.26 12.43
C ASN A 236 4.67 4.65 12.74
N ARG A 237 5.35 5.71 12.28
CA ARG A 237 4.86 7.08 12.43
C ARG A 237 3.71 7.40 11.48
N LEU A 238 3.74 6.90 10.25
CA LEU A 238 2.63 7.06 9.29
C LEU A 238 1.34 6.41 9.82
N VAL A 239 1.44 5.24 10.45
CA VAL A 239 0.29 4.58 11.09
C VAL A 239 -0.26 5.42 12.26
N LYS A 240 0.61 6.04 13.07
CA LYS A 240 0.19 6.95 14.14
C LYS A 240 -0.54 8.19 13.60
N LEU A 241 -0.05 8.76 12.49
CA LEU A 241 -0.69 9.88 11.80
C LEU A 241 -2.12 9.54 11.37
N THR A 242 -2.31 8.41 10.70
CA THR A 242 -3.64 7.98 10.23
C THR A 242 -4.61 7.71 11.38
N ARG A 243 -4.13 7.13 12.49
CA ARG A 243 -4.95 6.92 13.70
C ARG A 243 -5.36 8.23 14.36
N ASN A 244 -4.42 9.17 14.49
CA ASN A 244 -4.70 10.48 15.10
C ASN A 244 -5.67 11.30 14.27
N ALA A 245 -5.55 11.30 12.93
CA ALA A 245 -6.49 11.95 12.03
C ALA A 245 -7.92 11.38 12.17
N ARG A 246 -8.06 10.05 12.28
CA ARG A 246 -9.36 9.40 12.48
C ARG A 246 -9.97 9.70 13.85
N SER A 247 -9.15 9.82 14.89
CA SER A 247 -9.59 10.17 16.26
C SER A 247 -10.09 11.61 16.35
N HIS A 248 -9.39 12.57 15.74
CA HIS A 248 -9.78 13.99 15.74
C HIS A 248 -11.10 14.27 14.99
N ASN A 249 -11.41 13.48 13.95
CA ASN A 249 -12.70 13.57 13.27
C ASN A 249 -13.86 13.01 14.11
N ALA A 250 -13.59 12.13 15.08
CA ALA A 250 -14.59 11.61 16.00
C ALA A 250 -14.84 12.55 17.20
N SER A 251 -13.81 13.26 17.68
CA SER A 251 -13.93 14.17 18.84
C SER A 251 -14.55 15.52 18.52
N SER A 252 -14.69 15.90 17.23
CA SER A 252 -15.41 17.12 16.83
C SER A 252 -16.93 17.01 16.95
N TYR A 253 -17.48 15.83 17.33
CA TYR A 253 -18.91 15.63 17.57
C TYR A 253 -19.32 15.66 19.05
N SER A 254 -18.38 15.72 20.00
CA SER A 254 -18.70 15.53 21.43
C SER A 254 -18.29 16.67 22.37
N HIS A 255 -17.81 17.82 21.87
CA HIS A 255 -17.55 19.00 22.71
C HIS A 255 -18.38 20.20 22.28
N GLY A 256 -19.69 20.11 22.54
CA GLY A 256 -20.55 21.27 22.70
C GLY A 256 -20.64 21.62 24.19
N GLU A 257 -19.57 22.17 24.78
CA GLU A 257 -19.66 22.76 26.11
C GLU A 257 -18.96 24.13 26.13
N ARG A 258 -19.80 25.16 26.36
CA ARG A 258 -19.48 26.52 26.82
C ARG A 258 -18.56 27.37 25.92
N SER A 259 -19.09 27.83 24.79
CA SER A 259 -18.89 29.21 24.34
C SER A 259 -20.04 29.61 23.40
N GLY A 260 -20.65 30.77 23.64
CA GLY A 260 -21.89 31.23 23.02
C GLY A 260 -21.77 31.60 21.53
N GLY A 261 -21.42 30.64 20.68
CA GLY A 261 -21.56 30.73 19.23
C GLY A 261 -22.78 29.94 18.76
N VAL A 262 -23.72 30.60 18.09
CA VAL A 262 -24.90 29.95 17.51
C VAL A 262 -24.45 29.01 16.39
N ALA A 263 -24.44 27.71 16.68
CA ALA A 263 -24.20 26.67 15.68
C ALA A 263 -25.43 26.53 14.78
N LEU A 264 -25.24 26.68 13.47
CA LEU A 264 -26.26 26.43 12.45
C LEU A 264 -26.52 24.91 12.33
N GLY A 265 -27.43 24.40 13.16
CA GLY A 265 -27.84 23.00 13.13
C GLY A 265 -28.83 22.74 11.99
N THR A 266 -28.57 21.72 11.15
CA THR A 266 -29.58 21.18 10.23
C THR A 266 -30.65 20.45 11.04
N TYR A 267 -31.83 21.05 11.17
CA TYR A 267 -32.97 20.46 11.88
C TYR A 267 -33.52 19.28 11.08
N LYS A 268 -33.13 18.05 11.46
CA LYS A 268 -33.73 16.83 10.93
C LYS A 268 -35.00 16.52 11.71
N GLY A 269 -36.11 17.18 11.34
CA GLY A 269 -37.42 16.96 11.92
C GLY A 269 -37.87 15.50 11.76
N LYS A 270 -38.02 14.78 12.88
CA LYS A 270 -38.76 13.52 12.93
C LYS A 270 -40.24 13.85 13.14
N GLY A 271 -41.08 13.35 12.24
CA GLY A 271 -42.49 13.02 12.47
C GLY A 271 -43.43 14.17 12.83
N LEU A 272 -44.04 14.79 11.81
CA LEU A 272 -45.24 15.62 12.00
C LEU A 272 -46.43 14.71 12.34
N GLN A 273 -46.87 14.71 13.60
CA GLN A 273 -48.20 14.22 13.98
C GLN A 273 -49.24 15.13 13.36
N ARG A 274 -50.09 14.55 12.50
CA ARG A 274 -51.19 15.22 11.82
C ARG A 274 -52.36 15.40 12.80
N SER A 275 -52.48 16.59 13.39
CA SER A 275 -53.69 17.02 14.09
C SER A 275 -54.64 17.62 13.04
N THR A 276 -55.70 16.90 12.69
CA THR A 276 -56.82 17.43 11.90
C THR A 276 -57.63 18.38 12.77
N VAL A 277 -57.58 19.68 12.44
CA VAL A 277 -58.56 20.67 12.93
C VAL A 277 -59.23 21.28 11.71
N GLN A 278 -60.56 21.20 11.71
CA GLN A 278 -61.45 21.68 10.68
C GLN A 278 -61.93 23.08 11.08
N GLY A 279 -61.60 24.11 10.28
CA GLY A 279 -61.98 25.51 10.50
C GLY A 279 -61.44 26.44 9.40
N ASP A 280 -62.22 27.48 9.08
CA ASP A 280 -62.15 28.42 7.93
C ASP A 280 -60.78 28.98 7.50
N PRO A 281 -60.62 29.43 6.22
CA PRO A 281 -59.30 29.71 5.63
C PRO A 281 -58.66 31.07 5.95
N ASP A 282 -59.35 32.01 6.62
CA ASP A 282 -58.95 33.43 6.56
C ASP A 282 -58.50 34.05 7.91
N GLN A 283 -57.99 33.26 8.85
CA GLN A 283 -57.47 33.81 10.12
C GLN A 283 -56.09 33.27 10.50
N TRP A 284 -55.06 34.10 10.34
CA TRP A 284 -53.75 33.84 10.94
C TRP A 284 -53.73 34.36 12.37
N GLN A 285 -53.68 33.47 13.36
CA GLN A 285 -53.40 33.83 14.75
C GLN A 285 -51.94 33.54 15.09
N VAL A 286 -51.21 34.58 15.50
CA VAL A 286 -49.82 34.46 15.98
C VAL A 286 -49.84 34.17 17.47
N HIS A 287 -49.48 32.94 17.85
CA HIS A 287 -49.26 32.57 19.25
C HIS A 287 -47.83 32.92 19.66
N VAL A 288 -47.67 33.93 20.52
CA VAL A 288 -46.39 34.22 21.18
C VAL A 288 -46.41 33.54 22.54
N THR A 289 -45.68 32.43 22.68
CA THR A 289 -45.47 31.78 23.98
C THR A 289 -44.57 32.66 24.84
N GLY A 290 -45.16 33.25 25.88
CA GLY A 290 -44.45 34.08 26.86
C GLY A 290 -43.42 33.26 27.63
N GLY A 291 -42.13 33.47 27.32
CA GLY A 291 -41.03 33.08 28.19
C GLY A 291 -40.98 34.00 29.42
N LYS A 292 -40.68 33.43 30.58
CA LYS A 292 -40.59 34.14 31.88
C LYS A 292 -39.79 35.44 31.76
N SER A 293 -40.40 36.53 32.23
CA SER A 293 -39.81 37.87 32.29
C SER A 293 -38.53 37.86 33.11
N HIS A 294 -37.39 38.09 32.44
CA HIS A 294 -36.21 38.62 33.11
C HIS A 294 -36.22 40.13 32.86
N VAL A 295 -36.26 40.88 33.95
CA VAL A 295 -36.08 42.34 33.94
C VAL A 295 -34.65 42.57 33.43
N ASP A 296 -34.50 43.47 32.45
CA ASP A 296 -33.25 43.87 31.75
C ASP A 296 -33.01 43.28 30.34
N ALA A 297 -33.96 43.50 29.42
CA ALA A 297 -33.70 43.33 27.98
C ALA A 297 -34.01 44.63 27.20
N LEU A 298 -33.00 45.12 26.47
CA LEU A 298 -33.05 46.25 25.53
C LEU A 298 -34.07 46.02 24.39
N PRO A 299 -34.60 47.09 23.76
CA PRO A 299 -35.70 46.98 22.79
C PRO A 299 -35.32 46.10 21.60
N SER A 300 -36.19 45.13 21.30
CA SER A 300 -36.05 44.16 20.23
C SER A 300 -35.96 44.85 18.86
N THR A 301 -34.78 44.82 18.26
CA THR A 301 -34.60 45.22 16.86
C THR A 301 -35.13 44.09 15.97
N VAL A 302 -36.23 44.35 15.27
CA VAL A 302 -36.83 43.41 14.31
C VAL A 302 -35.91 43.34 13.08
N VAL A 303 -35.19 42.23 12.93
CA VAL A 303 -34.39 41.95 11.74
C VAL A 303 -35.26 41.20 10.75
N LYS A 304 -35.45 41.78 9.56
CA LYS A 304 -36.17 41.17 8.44
C LYS A 304 -35.23 40.18 7.75
N THR A 305 -35.43 38.89 7.95
CA THR A 305 -34.68 37.85 7.23
C THR A 305 -35.49 37.42 6.01
N THR A 306 -34.95 37.65 4.81
CA THR A 306 -35.53 37.11 3.57
C THR A 306 -35.09 35.66 3.42
N GLU A 307 -36.03 34.73 3.50
CA GLU A 307 -35.83 33.32 3.19
C GLU A 307 -35.70 33.13 1.66
N PHE A 308 -34.64 32.47 1.21
CA PHE A 308 -34.49 32.02 -0.17
C PHE A 308 -34.64 30.50 -0.21
N THR A 309 -35.79 30.03 -0.71
CA THR A 309 -36.04 28.59 -0.87
C THR A 309 -35.51 28.15 -2.23
N VAL A 310 -34.34 27.50 -2.25
CA VAL A 310 -33.82 26.86 -3.47
C VAL A 310 -34.42 25.46 -3.58
N GLN A 311 -35.41 25.28 -4.44
CA GLN A 311 -35.95 23.96 -4.78
C GLN A 311 -35.06 23.31 -5.84
N SER A 312 -34.26 22.32 -5.45
CA SER A 312 -33.60 21.44 -6.42
C SER A 312 -34.58 20.39 -6.91
N HIS A 313 -35.10 20.53 -8.12
CA HIS A 313 -35.89 19.48 -8.77
C HIS A 313 -34.97 18.30 -9.14
N SER A 314 -35.00 17.23 -8.36
CA SER A 314 -34.50 15.92 -8.79
C SER A 314 -35.49 15.32 -9.80
N ARG A 315 -35.06 15.22 -11.06
CA ARG A 315 -35.83 14.63 -12.17
C ARG A 315 -36.21 13.19 -11.83
N HIS A 316 -37.51 12.92 -11.77
CA HIS A 316 -38.07 11.58 -11.56
C HIS A 316 -37.74 10.72 -12.79
N GLY A 317 -36.98 9.63 -12.61
CA GLY A 317 -36.76 8.65 -13.67
C GLY A 317 -38.08 7.98 -14.04
N SER A 318 -38.56 8.18 -15.27
CA SER A 318 -39.70 7.48 -15.82
C SER A 318 -39.30 6.06 -16.20
N LYS A 319 -40.12 5.09 -15.78
CA LYS A 319 -40.00 3.68 -16.18
C LYS A 319 -40.50 3.52 -17.61
N THR A 320 -39.62 3.71 -18.60
CA THR A 320 -39.82 3.25 -19.99
C THR A 320 -38.45 3.02 -20.65
N SER A 321 -37.77 1.93 -20.30
CA SER A 321 -36.83 1.16 -21.15
C SER A 321 -36.11 0.09 -20.32
N LEU A 322 -36.87 -0.91 -19.84
CA LEU A 322 -36.31 -2.23 -19.51
C LEU A 322 -37.11 -3.23 -20.35
N ALA A 323 -36.90 -3.12 -21.65
CA ALA A 323 -37.18 -4.14 -22.65
C ALA A 323 -35.89 -4.36 -23.43
N GLU A 324 -34.79 -4.61 -22.72
CA GLU A 324 -33.56 -5.21 -23.26
C GLU A 324 -32.69 -5.71 -22.10
N SER A 325 -33.17 -6.76 -21.43
CA SER A 325 -32.33 -7.73 -20.73
C SER A 325 -33.24 -8.92 -20.46
N GLY A 326 -33.17 -9.92 -21.34
CA GLY A 326 -33.95 -11.14 -21.22
C GLY A 326 -33.71 -11.83 -19.87
N GLU A 327 -34.83 -12.23 -19.27
CA GLU A 327 -35.08 -13.48 -18.52
C GLU A 327 -34.17 -13.82 -17.33
N GLU A 328 -34.64 -14.30 -16.18
CA GLU A 328 -35.96 -14.55 -15.62
C GLU A 328 -35.70 -14.90 -14.14
N ILE A 329 -36.39 -14.29 -13.17
CA ILE A 329 -36.38 -14.74 -11.78
C ILE A 329 -37.84 -14.95 -11.38
N LEU A 330 -38.22 -16.22 -11.22
CA LEU A 330 -39.49 -16.65 -10.67
C LEU A 330 -39.56 -16.37 -9.16
N ASN A 331 -40.62 -15.68 -8.76
CA ASN A 331 -41.04 -15.48 -7.38
C ASN A 331 -41.80 -16.72 -6.87
N HIS A 332 -41.52 -17.15 -5.63
CA HIS A 332 -42.57 -17.27 -4.60
C HIS A 332 -41.98 -17.49 -3.19
N SER A 333 -42.66 -16.92 -2.21
CA SER A 333 -42.55 -17.10 -0.74
C SER A 333 -44.01 -17.10 -0.22
N PRO A 334 -44.34 -17.32 1.08
CA PRO A 334 -43.60 -17.93 2.21
C PRO A 334 -44.45 -18.93 3.04
N HIS A 335 -43.86 -19.69 3.99
CA HIS A 335 -44.40 -19.99 5.36
C HIS A 335 -43.56 -21.06 6.10
N ASP A 336 -43.17 -20.74 7.35
CA ASP A 336 -42.58 -21.58 8.43
C ASP A 336 -43.70 -22.30 9.27
N PRO A 337 -43.43 -23.12 10.34
CA PRO A 337 -42.25 -23.88 10.83
C PRO A 337 -42.58 -25.35 11.28
N GLU A 338 -41.59 -26.00 11.92
CA GLU A 338 -41.64 -27.17 12.86
C GLU A 338 -41.19 -28.56 12.35
N GLY A 339 -40.20 -29.12 13.08
CA GLY A 339 -40.36 -30.45 13.68
C GLY A 339 -39.69 -31.67 13.03
N GLN A 340 -38.56 -32.08 13.61
CA GLN A 340 -38.10 -33.46 13.86
C GLN A 340 -37.57 -34.39 12.73
N SER A 341 -36.37 -34.88 13.03
CA SER A 341 -35.88 -36.27 12.95
C SER A 341 -35.48 -36.93 11.62
N GLU A 342 -34.18 -37.28 11.61
CA GLU A 342 -33.56 -38.58 11.29
C GLU A 342 -33.50 -39.15 9.86
N SER A 343 -32.26 -39.50 9.52
CA SER A 343 -31.79 -40.75 8.89
C SER A 343 -31.75 -40.89 7.35
N SER A 344 -30.51 -40.97 6.86
CA SER A 344 -29.87 -42.14 6.21
C SER A 344 -30.34 -42.70 4.85
N GLU A 345 -29.31 -43.15 4.10
CA GLU A 345 -29.26 -44.14 3.01
C GLU A 345 -29.62 -43.67 1.59
N LEU A 346 -28.67 -43.61 0.64
CA LEU A 346 -28.01 -44.68 -0.14
C LEU A 346 -28.93 -45.44 -1.12
N SER A 347 -28.49 -45.43 -2.38
CA SER A 347 -28.48 -46.53 -3.37
C SER A 347 -29.26 -46.35 -4.69
N ASP A 348 -28.49 -46.61 -5.75
CA ASP A 348 -28.79 -47.36 -6.98
C ASP A 348 -29.80 -46.83 -8.02
N GLN A 349 -29.35 -46.53 -9.24
CA GLN A 349 -29.00 -47.43 -10.37
C GLN A 349 -30.21 -47.99 -11.13
N ARG A 350 -30.14 -47.82 -12.47
CA ARG A 350 -30.41 -48.81 -13.54
C ARG A 350 -31.68 -48.64 -14.40
N TYR A 351 -31.40 -48.30 -15.67
CA TYR A 351 -31.92 -48.82 -16.95
C TYR A 351 -33.43 -49.15 -17.12
N GLY A 352 -34.02 -48.51 -18.14
CA GLY A 352 -34.17 -49.14 -19.46
C GLY A 352 -35.57 -49.51 -19.96
N ARG A 353 -35.78 -49.23 -21.27
CA ARG A 353 -36.44 -50.08 -22.31
C ARG A 353 -37.78 -49.58 -22.90
N PHE A 354 -37.67 -49.25 -24.20
CA PHE A 354 -38.55 -49.49 -25.38
C PHE A 354 -40.08 -49.32 -25.30
N ASP A 355 -40.64 -48.62 -26.30
CA ASP A 355 -41.41 -49.27 -27.38
C ASP A 355 -41.65 -48.31 -28.60
N SER A 356 -41.65 -48.89 -29.79
CA SER A 356 -42.13 -48.36 -31.11
C SER A 356 -43.33 -49.24 -31.54
N PRO A 357 -44.01 -49.11 -32.71
CA PRO A 357 -43.83 -48.21 -33.88
C PRO A 357 -45.16 -47.61 -34.43
N HIS A 358 -45.13 -46.81 -35.52
CA HIS A 358 -46.08 -46.89 -36.65
C HIS A 358 -45.75 -45.91 -37.80
N HIS A 359 -45.40 -46.50 -38.95
CA HIS A 359 -45.85 -46.24 -40.33
C HIS A 359 -45.62 -44.90 -41.10
N ASN A 360 -44.99 -45.11 -42.28
CA ASN A 360 -45.24 -44.51 -43.60
C ASN A 360 -44.60 -43.17 -44.04
N GLN A 361 -43.57 -43.27 -44.91
CA GLN A 361 -43.69 -43.21 -46.39
C GLN A 361 -42.71 -42.27 -47.13
N GLN A 362 -41.79 -42.90 -47.90
CA GLN A 362 -41.20 -42.53 -49.21
C GLN A 362 -40.44 -41.19 -49.42
N ARG A 363 -39.12 -41.26 -49.71
CA ARG A 363 -38.54 -41.18 -51.09
C ARG A 363 -37.00 -41.05 -51.12
N HIS A 364 -36.40 -41.94 -51.94
CA HIS A 364 -35.22 -41.80 -52.82
C HIS A 364 -33.82 -41.40 -52.28
N GLU A 365 -32.98 -42.43 -52.18
CA GLU A 365 -31.55 -42.48 -52.56
C GLU A 365 -31.38 -42.73 -54.09
N PRO A 366 -30.16 -42.89 -54.67
CA PRO A 366 -28.78 -42.56 -54.23
C PRO A 366 -27.93 -41.89 -55.35
N ALA A 367 -26.67 -41.50 -55.07
CA ALA A 367 -25.46 -42.00 -55.78
C ALA A 367 -24.17 -41.18 -55.49
N TRP A 368 -23.21 -41.88 -54.87
CA TRP A 368 -21.78 -41.98 -55.20
C TRP A 368 -21.02 -40.78 -55.81
N GLN A 369 -20.07 -40.20 -55.06
CA GLN A 369 -18.63 -40.55 -55.10
C GLN A 369 -17.86 -39.80 -54.01
#